data_AF-A0A956TCS3-F1
#
_entry.id   AF-A0A956TCS3-F1
#
_cell.length_a   1.000
_cell.length_b   1.000
_cell.length_c   1.000
_cell.angle_alpha   90.00
_cell.angle_beta   90.00
_cell.angle_gamma   90.00
#
_symmetry.space_group_name_H-M   'P 1'
#
loop_
_entity.id
_entity.type
_entity.pdbx_description
1 polymer ?
#
loop_
_entity_poly.entity_id
_entity_poly.type
_entity_poly.pdbx_seq_one_letter_code
_entity_poly.pdbx_strand_id
1 'polypeptide(L)'
;MQESGNQLFQRLRAAESQRRAAALEQAMAQAHERGKEPFDYRRLRALAQLRTFEDAQTLEYEYYVVWRRLGSLEAFARQLEINEQYDGGDLGT
;
A
#
# COMPACT_ATOMS: atom_id res chain seq x y z
N MET A 1 -14.26 36.64 8.60
CA MET A 1 -14.89 35.31 8.49
C MET A 1 -14.09 34.46 7.50
N GLN A 2 -13.08 33.71 7.96
CA GLN A 2 -12.27 32.80 7.11
C GLN A 2 -12.14 31.37 7.71
N GLU A 3 -12.79 31.09 8.85
CA GLU A 3 -12.63 29.82 9.58
C GLU A 3 -13.39 28.62 8.98
N SER A 4 -14.44 28.86 8.19
CA SER A 4 -15.31 27.78 7.69
C SER A 4 -14.65 26.89 6.62
N GLY A 5 -13.73 27.43 5.81
CA GLY A 5 -13.05 26.67 4.77
C GLY A 5 -12.07 25.65 5.37
N ASN A 6 -11.23 26.09 6.31
CA ASN A 6 -10.19 25.25 6.89
C ASN A 6 -10.77 24.10 7.74
N GLN A 7 -11.90 24.33 8.42
CA GLN A 7 -12.60 23.26 9.17
C GLN A 7 -13.23 22.21 8.25
N LEU A 8 -13.78 22.61 7.08
CA LEU A 8 -14.33 21.67 6.11
C LEU A 8 -13.22 20.79 5.50
N PHE A 9 -12.11 21.38 5.10
CA PHE A 9 -10.95 20.63 4.59
C PHE A 9 -10.38 19.66 5.62
N GLN A 10 -10.29 20.05 6.89
CA GLN A 10 -9.84 19.15 7.95
C GLN A 10 -10.79 17.97 8.17
N ARG A 11 -12.11 18.20 8.15
CA ARG A 11 -13.12 17.13 8.27
C ARG A 11 -13.09 16.16 7.08
N LEU A 12 -12.91 16.68 5.86
CA LEU A 12 -12.79 15.85 4.66
C LEU A 12 -11.53 14.99 4.70
N ARG A 13 -10.37 15.54 5.09
CA ARG A 13 -9.14 14.74 5.29
C ARG A 13 -9.28 13.69 6.38
N ALA A 14 -9.90 14.04 7.51
CA ALA A 14 -10.14 13.08 8.60
C ALA A 14 -11.06 11.94 8.14
N ALA A 15 -12.13 12.25 7.41
CA ALA A 15 -13.05 11.25 6.87
C ALA A 15 -12.38 10.35 5.82
N GLU A 16 -11.51 10.88 4.96
CA GLU A 16 -10.77 10.09 3.99
C GLU A 16 -9.74 9.17 4.65
N SER A 17 -9.02 9.67 5.66
CA SER A 17 -8.08 8.88 6.46
C SER A 17 -8.78 7.73 7.18
N GLN A 18 -9.95 8.00 7.79
CA GLN A 18 -10.76 6.95 8.42
C GLN A 18 -11.25 5.91 7.41
N ARG A 19 -11.68 6.33 6.21
CA ARG A 19 -12.10 5.40 5.15
C ARG A 19 -10.95 4.50 4.68
N ARG A 20 -9.74 5.04 4.53
CA ARG A 20 -8.56 4.23 4.18
C ARG A 20 -8.21 3.22 5.27
N ALA A 21 -8.24 3.63 6.54
CA ALA A 21 -7.99 2.73 7.66
C ALA A 21 -9.01 1.58 7.71
N ALA A 22 -10.30 1.90 7.60
CA ALA A 22 -11.36 0.89 7.58
C ALA A 22 -11.24 -0.07 6.38
N ALA A 23 -10.87 0.44 5.20
CA ALA A 23 -10.65 -0.39 4.02
C ALA A 23 -9.47 -1.36 4.21
N LEU A 24 -8.39 -0.90 4.84
CA LEU A 24 -7.24 -1.75 5.18
C LEU A 24 -7.64 -2.85 6.17
N GLU A 25 -8.32 -2.51 7.25
CA GLU A 25 -8.79 -3.48 8.25
C GLU A 25 -9.70 -4.56 7.62
N GLN A 26 -10.65 -4.16 6.77
CA GLN A 26 -11.50 -5.10 6.05
C GLN A 26 -10.71 -5.99 5.09
N ALA A 27 -9.74 -5.42 4.37
CA ALA A 27 -8.90 -6.18 3.45
C ALA A 27 -7.99 -7.17 4.18
N MET A 28 -7.45 -6.79 5.35
CA MET A 28 -6.68 -7.68 6.22
C MET A 28 -7.52 -8.85 6.72
N ALA A 29 -8.76 -8.59 7.17
CA ALA A 29 -9.67 -9.64 7.61
C ALA A 29 -9.96 -10.63 6.47
N GLN A 30 -10.27 -10.13 5.27
CA GLN A 30 -10.52 -10.98 4.10
C GLN A 30 -9.27 -11.75 3.66
N ALA A 31 -8.09 -11.14 3.74
CA ALA A 31 -6.81 -11.78 3.46
C ALA A 31 -6.55 -12.95 4.42
N HIS A 32 -6.81 -12.74 5.71
CA HIS A 32 -6.68 -13.77 6.73
C HIS A 32 -7.61 -14.95 6.46
N GLU A 33 -8.89 -14.71 6.19
CA GLU A 33 -9.84 -15.78 5.86
C GLU A 33 -9.46 -16.57 4.60
N ARG A 34 -8.76 -15.93 3.66
CA ARG A 34 -8.26 -16.55 2.43
C ARG A 34 -6.93 -17.30 2.62
N GLY A 35 -6.34 -17.27 3.82
CA GLY A 35 -5.03 -17.85 4.08
C GLY A 35 -3.89 -17.11 3.36
N LYS A 36 -4.07 -15.82 3.04
CA LYS A 36 -3.01 -14.98 2.48
C LYS A 36 -1.91 -14.79 3.54
N GLU A 37 -0.66 -14.83 3.10
CA GLU A 37 0.50 -14.60 3.98
C GLU A 37 0.38 -13.23 4.66
N PRO A 38 0.65 -13.13 5.97
CA PRO A 38 0.65 -11.84 6.66
C PRO A 38 1.79 -10.96 6.16
N PHE A 39 1.54 -9.66 6.14
CA PHE A 39 2.52 -8.66 5.76
C PHE A 39 3.69 -8.60 6.74
N ASP A 40 4.91 -8.72 6.20
CA ASP A 40 6.17 -8.54 6.93
C ASP A 40 7.10 -7.66 6.09
N TYR A 41 7.29 -6.42 6.55
CA TYR A 41 8.13 -5.45 5.87
C TYR A 41 9.60 -5.88 5.78
N ARG A 42 10.16 -6.52 6.81
CA ARG A 42 11.57 -6.94 6.80
C ARG A 42 11.80 -8.02 5.75
N ARG A 43 10.88 -8.98 5.68
CA ARG A 43 10.92 -10.04 4.67
C ARG A 43 10.70 -9.48 3.27
N LEU A 44 9.70 -8.62 3.09
CA LEU A 44 9.45 -7.97 1.80
C LEU A 44 10.66 -7.18 1.31
N ARG A 45 11.28 -6.39 2.19
CA ARG A 45 12.50 -5.61 1.87
C ARG A 45 13.66 -6.51 1.45
N ALA A 46 13.82 -7.66 2.08
CA ALA A 46 14.85 -8.63 1.70
C ALA A 46 14.56 -9.28 0.34
N LEU A 47 13.28 -9.56 0.03
CA LEU A 47 12.86 -10.20 -1.21
C LEU A 47 12.92 -9.26 -2.42
N ALA A 48 12.38 -8.04 -2.30
CA ALA A 48 12.30 -7.07 -3.40
C ALA A 48 13.57 -6.22 -3.54
N GLN A 49 14.58 -6.41 -2.66
CA GLN A 49 15.80 -5.59 -2.62
C GLN A 49 15.51 -4.08 -2.64
N LEU A 50 14.41 -3.66 -2.00
CA LEU A 50 13.91 -2.28 -2.04
C LEU A 50 15.04 -1.32 -1.66
N ARG A 51 15.54 -0.58 -2.67
CA ARG A 51 16.63 0.39 -2.51
C ARG A 51 16.14 1.68 -1.88
N THR A 52 14.84 1.94 -2.06
CA THR A 52 14.15 3.15 -1.65
C THR A 52 13.40 2.91 -0.34
N PHE A 53 13.39 3.91 0.53
CA PHE A 53 12.68 3.91 1.81
C PHE A 53 11.17 4.06 1.60
N GLU A 54 10.55 3.11 0.90
CA GLU A 54 9.09 3.06 0.87
C GLU A 54 8.54 2.84 2.28
N ASP A 55 7.55 3.65 2.63
CA ASP A 55 6.89 3.60 3.92
C ASP A 55 6.18 2.27 4.10
N ALA A 56 6.42 1.60 5.24
CA ALA A 56 5.87 0.29 5.50
C ALA A 56 4.33 0.27 5.50
N GLN A 57 3.67 1.36 5.88
CA GLN A 57 2.21 1.45 5.87
C GLN A 57 1.68 1.58 4.43
N THR A 58 2.39 2.28 3.55
CA THR A 58 2.05 2.34 2.14
C THR A 58 2.12 0.96 1.51
N LEU A 59 3.22 0.24 1.72
CA LEU A 59 3.39 -1.12 1.18
C LEU A 59 2.39 -2.12 1.78
N GLU A 60 2.06 -1.99 3.06
CA GLU A 60 1.04 -2.80 3.70
C GLU A 60 -0.34 -2.55 3.08
N TYR A 61 -0.69 -1.28 2.88
CA TYR A 61 -1.93 -0.90 2.21
C TYR A 61 -2.00 -1.46 0.80
N GLU A 62 -0.92 -1.31 0.02
CA GLU A 62 -0.86 -1.85 -1.33
C GLU A 62 -0.98 -3.37 -1.33
N TYR A 63 -0.27 -4.06 -0.44
CA TYR A 63 -0.30 -5.52 -0.37
C TYR A 63 -1.72 -6.06 -0.10
N TYR A 64 -2.44 -5.49 0.87
CA TYR A 64 -3.77 -5.99 1.24
C TYR A 64 -4.89 -5.45 0.36
N VAL A 65 -4.85 -4.16 -0.01
CA VAL A 65 -5.96 -3.48 -0.68
C VAL A 65 -5.81 -3.51 -2.20
N VAL A 66 -4.66 -3.09 -2.72
CA VAL A 66 -4.41 -2.99 -4.17
C VAL A 66 -4.14 -4.38 -4.76
N TRP A 67 -3.18 -5.10 -4.17
CA TRP A 67 -2.72 -6.41 -4.60
C TRP A 67 -3.40 -7.56 -3.84
N ARG A 68 -4.70 -7.39 -3.54
CA ARG A 68 -5.52 -8.35 -2.77
C ARG A 68 -5.57 -9.78 -3.34
N ARG A 69 -5.19 -9.95 -4.60
CA ARG A 69 -5.15 -11.26 -5.29
C ARG A 69 -3.84 -12.01 -5.05
N LEU A 70 -2.76 -11.32 -4.70
CA LEU A 70 -1.48 -11.96 -4.40
C LEU A 70 -1.59 -12.68 -3.06
N GLY A 71 -1.16 -13.94 -3.00
CA GLY A 71 -1.25 -14.75 -1.78
C GLY A 71 -0.02 -14.67 -0.86
N SER A 72 1.10 -14.15 -1.36
CA SER A 72 2.40 -14.18 -0.66
C SER A 72 3.20 -12.90 -0.87
N LEU A 73 4.13 -12.62 0.06
CA LEU A 73 5.04 -11.50 -0.05
C LEU A 73 6.04 -11.67 -1.19
N GLU A 74 6.36 -12.90 -1.57
CA GLU A 74 7.25 -13.17 -2.70
C GLU A 74 6.61 -12.80 -4.04
N ALA A 75 5.31 -13.08 -4.21
CA ALA A 75 4.58 -12.65 -5.40
C ALA A 75 4.44 -11.12 -5.43
N PHE A 76 4.28 -10.49 -4.27
CA PHE A 76 4.24 -9.04 -4.17
C PHE A 76 5.59 -8.37 -4.44
N ALA A 77 6.68 -8.93 -3.92
CA ALA A 77 8.04 -8.47 -4.19
C ALA A 77 8.34 -8.41 -5.70
N ARG A 78 8.02 -9.50 -6.42
CA ARG A 78 8.18 -9.53 -7.89
C ARG A 78 7.35 -8.47 -8.59
N GLN A 79 6.15 -8.18 -8.09
CA GLN A 79 5.29 -7.14 -8.66
C GLN A 79 5.87 -5.74 -8.45
N LEU A 80 6.47 -5.47 -7.29
CA LEU A 80 7.17 -4.21 -7.02
C LEU A 80 8.38 -4.06 -7.95
N GLU A 81 9.20 -5.10 -8.11
CA GLU A 81 10.35 -5.09 -9.02
C GLU A 81 9.94 -4.85 -10.49
N ILE A 82 8.83 -5.43 -10.94
CA ILE A 82 8.28 -5.17 -12.28
C ILE A 82 7.88 -3.70 -12.40
N ASN A 83 7.14 -3.16 -11.44
CA ASN A 83 6.67 -1.77 -11.50
C ASN A 83 7.84 -0.76 -11.44
N GLU A 84 8.87 -0.99 -10.61
CA GLU A 84 10.08 -0.16 -10.56
C GLU A 84 10.84 -0.18 -11.91
N GLN A 85 10.91 -1.32 -12.59
CA GLN A 85 11.55 -1.41 -13.90
C GLN A 85 10.80 -0.68 -15.02
N TYR A 86 9.46 -0.59 -14.92
CA TYR A 86 8.65 0.14 -15.89
C TYR A 86 8.64 1.66 -15.64
N ASP A 87 8.77 2.13 -14.40
CA ASP A 87 8.91 3.55 -14.08
C ASP A 87 10.30 4.10 -14.46
N GLY A 88 11.34 3.26 -14.38
CA GLY A 88 12.70 3.60 -14.82
C GLY A 88 13.01 3.36 -16.32
N GLY A 89 12.05 2.86 -17.10
CA GLY A 89 12.28 2.30 -18.43
C GLY A 89 11.86 3.14 -19.64
N ASP A 90 11.18 4.28 -19.46
CA ASP A 90 10.71 5.12 -20.57
C ASP A 90 11.11 6.60 -20.38
N LEU A 91 12.35 6.90 -20.76
CA LEU A 91 12.63 8.09 -21.55
C LEU A 91 13.52 7.65 -22.71
N GLY A 92 12.85 7.09 -23.71
CA GLY A 92 13.46 6.85 -25.02
C GLY A 92 14.21 8.10 -25.49
N THR A 93 15.47 7.91 -25.83
CA THR A 93 16.23 8.79 -26.71
C THR A 93 16.63 8.00 -27.95
#